data_AF-A0A848CLA6-F1
#
_entry.id   AF-A0A848CLA6-F1
#
_cell.length_a   1.000
_cell.length_b   1.000
_cell.length_c   1.000
_cell.angle_alpha   90.00
_cell.angle_beta   90.00
_cell.angle_gamma   90.00
#
_symmetry.space_group_name_H-M   'P 1'
#
loop_
_entity.id
_entity.type
_entity.pdbx_description
1 polymer ?
#
loop_
_entity_poly.entity_id
_entity_poly.type
_entity_poly.pdbx_seq_one_letter_code
_entity_poly.pdbx_strand_id
1 'polypeptide(L)'
;MSELVYTPSSMLKKVFRTGERSLSRQELENRLQNTYGTSLQRMNQSPAQVIDEALAEEISSFHVGASHAVIEMEAPFRDLIAEELVRYFLESKGPLTAEQCLKKLRRQNIISYSYAENKLPLYKDSRFVQFTGSDLWYLARWEVANDRVYRFLANKQIKQLPLTQLLLMMEHELNLSRRDYVFVPEGDSRLRVIEGLVLVDDEAKNSGDKEEKVPLQTEEVQATALDQESTAITENIQREEEVAVTMANDMKTVSVFEDVLVNAQDSTEKLEQRIKEMEEEVLEHFKGNNMSAISTLVAEKEKCEAIVVALEKVVEAVNK
;
A
#
# COMPACT_ATOMS: atom_id res chain seq x y z
N MET A 1 -12.83 -5.91 -17.15
CA MET A 1 -11.46 -5.45 -16.84
C MET A 1 -11.54 -3.96 -16.53
N SER A 2 -11.74 -3.62 -15.26
CA SER A 2 -11.61 -2.24 -14.75
C SER A 2 -10.12 -1.90 -14.76
N GLU A 3 -9.67 -1.19 -15.79
CA GLU A 3 -8.27 -0.77 -15.89
C GLU A 3 -8.12 0.51 -15.07
N LEU A 4 -7.23 0.45 -14.08
CA LEU A 4 -6.79 1.62 -13.32
C LEU A 4 -6.26 2.70 -14.25
N VAL A 5 -6.75 3.91 -14.07
CA VAL A 5 -6.37 5.07 -14.87
C VAL A 5 -5.46 5.98 -14.05
N TYR A 6 -4.29 6.30 -14.59
CA TYR A 6 -3.37 7.28 -14.02
C TYR A 6 -3.85 8.72 -14.28
N THR A 7 -3.48 9.68 -13.43
CA THR A 7 -3.72 11.10 -13.74
C THR A 7 -2.97 11.53 -15.00
N PRO A 8 -3.43 12.55 -15.76
CA PRO A 8 -2.78 13.01 -16.98
C PRO A 8 -1.28 13.28 -16.82
N SER A 9 -0.88 14.01 -15.77
CA SER A 9 0.53 14.23 -15.43
C SER A 9 1.28 12.93 -15.13
N SER A 10 0.67 11.97 -14.42
CA SER A 10 1.29 10.67 -14.14
C SER A 10 1.45 9.80 -15.39
N MET A 11 0.48 9.84 -16.32
CA MET A 11 0.59 9.17 -17.63
C MET A 11 1.78 9.73 -18.43
N LEU A 12 1.92 11.05 -18.49
CA LEU A 12 3.07 11.68 -19.14
C LEU A 12 4.38 11.29 -18.47
N LYS A 13 4.48 11.36 -17.14
CA LYS A 13 5.69 10.99 -16.39
C LYS A 13 6.17 9.58 -16.72
N LYS A 14 5.25 8.62 -16.91
CA LYS A 14 5.57 7.24 -17.29
C LYS A 14 6.01 7.06 -18.74
N VAL A 15 5.58 7.94 -19.64
CA VAL A 15 5.93 7.88 -21.06
C VAL A 15 7.37 8.36 -21.32
N PHE A 16 7.88 9.28 -20.49
CA PHE A 16 9.28 9.66 -20.51
C PHE A 16 10.14 8.51 -19.99
N ARG A 17 11.14 8.08 -20.77
CA ARG A 17 12.10 7.07 -20.32
C ARG A 17 13.11 7.70 -19.36
N THR A 18 13.79 6.84 -18.60
CA THR A 18 14.85 7.27 -17.68
C THR A 18 15.93 8.08 -18.41
N GLY A 19 16.07 9.35 -18.01
CA GLY A 19 17.04 10.28 -18.59
C GLY A 19 16.55 11.13 -19.76
N GLU A 20 15.34 10.88 -20.29
CA GLU A 20 14.72 11.76 -21.29
C GLU A 20 14.20 13.03 -20.60
N ARG A 21 14.54 14.20 -21.14
CA ARG A 21 14.10 15.51 -20.62
C ARG A 21 13.15 16.24 -21.54
N SER A 22 13.13 15.88 -22.82
CA SER A 22 12.30 16.52 -23.82
C SER A 22 11.89 15.52 -24.90
N LEU A 23 10.66 15.65 -25.37
CA LEU A 23 10.11 14.83 -26.45
C LEU A 23 9.23 15.70 -27.36
N SER A 24 9.10 15.32 -28.62
CA SER A 24 8.15 15.98 -29.50
C SER A 24 6.72 15.58 -29.14
N ARG A 25 5.77 16.48 -29.35
CA ARG A 25 4.35 16.23 -29.08
C ARG A 25 3.81 15.01 -29.83
N GLN A 26 4.18 14.85 -31.10
CA GLN A 26 3.81 13.68 -31.91
C GLN A 26 4.35 12.37 -31.33
N GLU A 27 5.60 12.36 -30.84
CA GLU A 27 6.19 11.18 -30.22
C GLU A 27 5.49 10.85 -28.89
N LEU A 28 5.15 11.87 -28.09
CA LEU A 28 4.36 11.69 -26.87
C LEU A 28 2.98 11.12 -27.15
N GLU A 29 2.26 11.65 -28.15
CA GLU A 29 0.95 11.14 -28.56
C GLU A 29 1.02 9.68 -28.98
N ASN A 30 2.03 9.31 -29.78
CA ASN A 30 2.25 7.93 -30.21
C ASN A 30 2.54 7.01 -29.02
N ARG A 31 3.42 7.42 -28.09
CA ARG A 31 3.77 6.60 -26.92
C ARG A 31 2.61 6.48 -25.93
N LEU A 32 1.85 7.55 -25.70
CA LEU A 32 0.62 7.52 -24.91
C LEU A 32 -0.39 6.55 -25.52
N GLN A 33 -0.60 6.62 -26.83
CA GLN A 33 -1.51 5.72 -27.53
C GLN A 33 -1.06 4.26 -27.44
N ASN A 34 0.24 4.00 -27.53
CA ASN A 34 0.79 2.64 -27.43
C ASN A 34 0.73 2.07 -26.00
N THR A 35 0.84 2.92 -24.99
CA THR A 35 0.92 2.49 -23.57
C THR A 35 -0.46 2.44 -22.92
N TYR A 36 -1.32 3.41 -23.23
CA TYR A 36 -2.61 3.63 -22.57
C TYR A 36 -3.79 3.65 -23.55
N GLY A 37 -3.61 3.19 -24.79
CA GLY A 37 -4.64 3.27 -25.83
C GLY A 37 -5.99 2.68 -25.42
N THR A 38 -6.00 1.55 -24.70
CA THR A 38 -7.23 0.93 -24.18
C THR A 38 -7.93 1.78 -23.13
N SER A 39 -7.15 2.37 -22.21
CA SER A 39 -7.66 3.22 -21.14
C SER A 39 -8.17 4.56 -21.68
N LEU A 40 -7.44 5.18 -22.62
CA LEU A 40 -7.81 6.44 -23.28
C LEU A 40 -9.11 6.32 -24.08
N GLN A 41 -9.27 5.21 -24.83
CA GLN A 41 -10.50 4.94 -25.59
C GLN A 41 -11.73 4.87 -24.69
N ARG A 42 -11.64 4.26 -23.51
CA ARG A 42 -12.78 4.16 -22.59
C ARG A 42 -13.14 5.50 -21.95
N MET A 43 -12.14 6.34 -21.68
CA MET A 43 -12.38 7.68 -21.18
C MET A 43 -12.85 8.66 -22.26
N ASN A 44 -12.90 8.24 -23.52
CA ASN A 44 -13.12 9.11 -24.68
C ASN A 44 -12.16 10.32 -24.71
N GLN A 45 -10.94 10.13 -24.20
CA GLN A 45 -9.89 11.14 -24.22
C GLN A 45 -8.90 10.86 -25.34
N SER A 46 -8.51 11.90 -26.07
CA SER A 46 -7.42 11.82 -27.03
C SER A 46 -6.06 12.02 -26.36
N PRO A 47 -4.97 11.42 -26.87
CA PRO A 47 -3.62 11.66 -26.35
C PRO A 47 -3.24 13.15 -26.28
N ALA A 48 -3.71 13.94 -27.25
CA ALA A 48 -3.50 15.39 -27.29
C ALA A 48 -4.19 16.11 -26.12
N GLN A 49 -5.41 15.71 -25.75
CA GLN A 49 -6.12 16.28 -24.59
C GLN A 49 -5.39 15.96 -23.29
N VAL A 50 -4.88 14.74 -23.12
CA VAL A 50 -4.11 14.35 -21.92
C VAL A 50 -2.84 15.20 -21.78
N ILE A 51 -2.18 15.49 -22.91
CA ILE A 51 -1.02 16.40 -22.92
C ILE A 51 -1.43 17.80 -22.48
N ASP A 52 -2.52 18.34 -23.03
CA ASP A 52 -2.97 19.70 -22.71
C ASP A 52 -3.48 19.81 -21.26
N GLU A 53 -4.19 18.80 -20.77
CA GLU A 53 -4.64 18.71 -19.37
C GLU A 53 -3.45 18.71 -18.43
N ALA A 54 -2.42 17.89 -18.69
CA ALA A 54 -1.23 17.84 -17.86
C ALA A 54 -0.38 19.13 -17.90
N LEU A 55 -0.39 19.85 -19.03
CA LEU A 55 0.24 21.17 -19.14
C LEU A 55 -0.57 22.27 -18.43
N ALA A 56 -1.89 22.10 -18.31
CA ALA A 56 -2.79 23.04 -17.66
C ALA A 56 -2.87 22.85 -16.13
N GLU A 57 -2.32 21.77 -15.57
CA GLU A 57 -2.27 21.55 -14.12
C GLU A 57 -1.50 22.67 -13.39
N GLU A 58 -2.03 23.13 -12.24
CA GLU A 58 -1.45 24.24 -11.47
C GLU A 58 0.00 23.99 -11.02
N ILE A 59 0.36 22.71 -10.81
CA ILE A 59 1.69 22.26 -10.40
C ILE A 59 2.22 21.28 -11.46
N SER A 60 2.21 21.71 -12.72
CA SER A 60 2.72 20.87 -13.81
C SER A 60 4.24 20.71 -13.74
N SER A 61 4.71 19.48 -13.95
CA SER A 61 6.12 19.16 -14.18
C SER A 61 6.55 19.36 -15.63
N PHE A 62 5.62 19.78 -16.50
CA PHE A 62 5.82 19.86 -17.94
C PHE A 62 5.63 21.29 -18.43
N HIS A 63 6.41 21.66 -19.44
CA HIS A 63 6.29 22.95 -20.11
C HIS A 63 6.56 22.78 -21.59
N VAL A 64 6.06 23.75 -22.34
CA VAL A 64 6.36 23.86 -23.76
C VAL A 64 7.76 24.46 -23.90
N GLY A 65 8.65 23.75 -24.58
CA GLY A 65 10.03 24.17 -24.80
C GLY A 65 10.15 25.30 -25.83
N ALA A 66 11.32 25.42 -26.45
CA ALA A 66 11.63 26.48 -27.43
C ALA A 66 10.70 26.50 -28.67
N SER A 67 9.94 25.44 -28.91
CA SER A 67 8.92 25.35 -29.96
C SER A 67 7.69 24.65 -29.41
N HIS A 68 6.49 25.06 -29.83
CA HIS A 68 5.22 24.43 -29.44
C HIS A 68 5.14 22.93 -29.72
N ALA A 69 6.04 22.40 -30.55
CA ALA A 69 6.16 21.00 -30.87
C ALA A 69 6.98 20.17 -29.86
N VAL A 70 7.69 20.80 -28.91
CA VAL A 70 8.55 20.13 -27.93
C VAL A 70 8.01 20.34 -26.53
N ILE A 71 7.86 19.25 -25.79
CA ILE A 71 7.45 19.26 -24.39
C ILE A 71 8.66 18.83 -23.56
N GLU A 72 8.98 19.64 -22.58
CA GLU A 72 10.10 19.45 -21.66
C GLU A 72 9.57 19.08 -20.28
N MET A 73 10.31 18.21 -19.58
CA MET A 73 10.00 17.80 -18.21
C MET A 73 11.01 18.41 -17.25
N GLU A 74 10.52 19.14 -16.24
CA GLU A 74 11.30 19.67 -15.12
C GLU A 74 11.70 18.53 -14.17
N ALA A 75 12.73 17.78 -14.55
CA ALA A 75 13.32 16.78 -13.68
C ALA A 75 14.49 17.41 -12.88
N PRO A 76 14.34 17.67 -11.57
CA PRO A 76 15.48 18.09 -10.76
C PRO A 76 16.54 16.98 -10.76
N PHE A 77 17.79 17.35 -11.07
CA PHE A 77 18.90 16.41 -11.00
C PHE A 77 19.26 16.18 -9.53
N ARG A 78 18.94 14.97 -9.01
CA ARG A 78 19.19 14.53 -7.62
C ARG A 78 18.57 15.44 -6.56
N ASP A 79 17.27 15.29 -6.37
CA ASP A 79 16.57 15.89 -5.23
C ASP A 79 16.66 14.98 -4.00
N LEU A 80 17.35 15.43 -2.96
CA LEU A 80 17.50 14.72 -1.68
C LEU A 80 16.15 14.43 -1.01
N ILE A 81 15.19 15.36 -1.14
CA ILE A 81 13.84 15.17 -0.58
C ILE A 81 13.15 14.03 -1.32
N ALA A 82 13.31 13.95 -2.64
CA ALA A 82 12.71 12.90 -3.44
C ALA A 82 13.35 11.53 -3.15
N GLU A 83 14.66 11.47 -2.92
CA GLU A 83 15.35 10.24 -2.50
C GLU A 83 14.84 9.73 -1.14
N GLU A 84 14.70 10.61 -0.15
CA GLU A 84 14.14 10.25 1.16
C GLU A 84 12.66 9.84 1.07
N LEU A 85 11.87 10.51 0.22
CA LEU A 85 10.51 10.07 -0.04
C LEU A 85 10.49 8.65 -0.61
N VAL A 86 11.26 8.36 -1.66
CA VAL A 86 11.34 6.99 -2.21
C VAL A 86 11.68 5.99 -1.11
N ARG A 87 12.65 6.30 -0.24
CA ARG A 87 12.98 5.44 0.90
C ARG A 87 11.77 5.20 1.82
N TYR A 88 11.01 6.23 2.18
CA TYR A 88 9.81 6.06 3.01
C TYR A 88 8.72 5.22 2.35
N PHE A 89 8.51 5.35 1.04
CA PHE A 89 7.57 4.50 0.31
C PHE A 89 7.98 3.03 0.41
N LEU A 90 9.27 2.73 0.34
CA LEU A 90 9.80 1.37 0.46
C LEU A 90 9.77 0.83 1.89
N GLU A 91 10.01 1.68 2.89
CA GLU A 91 9.93 1.31 4.30
C GLU A 91 8.49 1.08 4.74
N SER A 92 7.55 1.93 4.30
CA SER A 92 6.12 1.77 4.60
C SER A 92 5.45 0.67 3.80
N LYS A 93 6.08 0.19 2.71
CA LYS A 93 5.58 -0.89 1.85
C LYS A 93 4.16 -0.61 1.33
N GLY A 94 3.85 0.65 1.02
CA GLY A 94 2.51 1.04 0.61
C GLY A 94 2.41 2.50 0.17
N PRO A 95 1.31 2.86 -0.49
CA PRO A 95 1.09 4.22 -0.94
C PRO A 95 0.88 5.18 0.23
N LEU A 96 1.19 6.46 0.02
CA LEU A 96 1.12 7.50 1.05
C LEU A 96 0.42 8.73 0.48
N THR A 97 -0.28 9.47 1.34
CA THR A 97 -0.81 10.79 0.96
C THR A 97 0.28 11.86 1.02
N ALA A 98 0.11 12.96 0.29
CA ALA A 98 1.05 14.08 0.32
C ALA A 98 1.22 14.67 1.74
N GLU A 99 0.15 14.72 2.53
CA GLU A 99 0.20 15.11 3.96
C GLU A 99 1.05 14.16 4.80
N GLN A 100 0.91 12.84 4.59
CA GLN A 100 1.71 11.84 5.30
C GLN A 100 3.20 11.98 4.94
N CYS A 101 3.50 12.24 3.67
CA CYS A 101 4.85 12.54 3.20
C CYS A 101 5.43 13.78 3.92
N LEU A 102 4.69 14.90 3.99
CA LEU A 102 5.12 16.08 4.73
C LEU A 102 5.37 15.79 6.21
N LYS A 103 4.46 15.06 6.84
CA LYS A 103 4.57 14.72 8.27
C LYS A 103 5.82 13.89 8.53
N LYS A 104 6.16 12.94 7.66
CA LYS A 104 7.40 12.14 7.77
C LYS A 104 8.65 13.00 7.56
N LEU A 105 8.69 13.82 6.51
CA LEU A 105 9.82 14.70 6.23
C LEU A 105 10.07 15.73 7.35
N ARG A 106 9.00 16.29 7.93
CA ARG A 106 9.09 17.22 9.08
C ARG A 106 9.59 16.52 10.35
N ARG A 107 9.12 15.29 10.61
CA ARG A 107 9.57 14.49 11.78
C ARG A 107 11.07 14.21 11.76
N GLN A 108 11.66 14.07 10.57
CA GLN A 108 13.10 13.86 10.42
C GLN A 108 13.89 15.15 10.17
N ASN A 109 13.25 16.32 10.32
CA ASN A 109 13.86 17.64 10.11
C ASN A 109 14.49 17.85 8.71
N ILE A 110 14.01 17.13 7.69
CA ILE A 110 14.47 17.31 6.30
C ILE A 110 13.89 18.60 5.72
N ILE A 111 12.66 18.95 6.11
CA ILE A 111 11.97 20.17 5.68
C ILE A 111 11.40 20.95 6.87
N SER A 112 11.26 22.27 6.67
CA SER A 112 10.59 23.17 7.63
C SER A 112 9.07 22.97 7.65
N TYR A 113 8.41 23.37 8.74
CA TYR A 113 6.95 23.45 8.82
C TYR A 113 6.34 24.46 7.84
N SER A 114 7.11 25.49 7.45
CA SER A 114 6.72 26.46 6.42
C SER A 114 6.84 25.93 4.99
N TYR A 115 7.36 24.72 4.81
CA TYR A 115 7.44 24.07 3.51
C TYR A 115 6.03 23.68 3.05
N ALA A 116 5.63 24.24 1.90
CA ALA A 116 4.33 24.06 1.32
C ALA A 116 4.23 22.73 0.55
N GLU A 117 3.03 22.14 0.57
CA GLU A 117 2.75 20.85 -0.06
C GLU A 117 2.98 20.86 -1.58
N ASN A 118 2.61 21.95 -2.24
CA ASN A 118 2.79 22.14 -3.67
C ASN A 118 4.26 22.16 -4.14
N LYS A 119 5.21 22.26 -3.21
CA LYS A 119 6.64 22.18 -3.52
C LYS A 119 7.19 20.76 -3.43
N LEU A 120 6.40 19.80 -2.95
CA LEU A 120 6.83 18.42 -2.81
C LEU A 120 7.31 17.85 -4.15
N PRO A 121 8.39 17.06 -4.15
CA PRO A 121 8.88 16.41 -5.36
C PRO A 121 7.88 15.44 -5.98
N LEU A 122 6.82 15.02 -5.27
CA LEU A 122 5.74 14.17 -5.78
C LEU A 122 5.16 14.68 -7.10
N TYR A 123 4.95 15.99 -7.19
CA TYR A 123 4.37 16.64 -8.36
C TYR A 123 5.35 16.74 -9.53
N LYS A 124 6.66 16.77 -9.27
CA LYS A 124 7.70 17.01 -10.28
C LYS A 124 8.45 15.77 -10.75
N ASP A 125 8.74 14.87 -9.83
CA ASP A 125 9.58 13.71 -10.07
C ASP A 125 8.78 12.58 -10.73
N SER A 126 9.33 12.00 -11.79
CA SER A 126 8.71 10.93 -12.58
C SER A 126 8.60 9.60 -11.83
N ARG A 127 9.31 9.45 -10.70
CA ARG A 127 9.25 8.26 -9.85
C ARG A 127 7.95 8.16 -9.07
N PHE A 128 7.16 9.24 -8.95
CA PHE A 128 5.89 9.25 -8.24
C PHE A 128 4.73 9.40 -9.23
N VAL A 129 3.71 8.57 -9.05
CA VAL A 129 2.50 8.54 -9.87
C VAL A 129 1.26 8.50 -8.99
N GLN A 130 0.16 8.99 -9.53
CA GLN A 130 -1.14 9.06 -8.88
C GLN A 130 -2.21 8.51 -9.83
N PHE A 131 -3.23 7.87 -9.26
CA PHE A 131 -4.40 7.40 -10.02
C PHE A 131 -5.52 8.42 -9.97
N THR A 132 -6.35 8.48 -11.01
CA THR A 132 -7.52 9.36 -11.04
C THR A 132 -8.51 8.98 -9.95
N GLY A 133 -8.92 9.95 -9.13
CA GLY A 133 -9.84 9.72 -8.00
C GLY A 133 -9.18 9.26 -6.71
N SER A 134 -7.84 9.19 -6.67
CA SER A 134 -7.05 8.81 -5.50
C SER A 134 -6.20 9.98 -5.01
N ASP A 135 -6.19 10.23 -3.70
CA ASP A 135 -5.25 11.17 -3.05
C ASP A 135 -3.92 10.48 -2.67
N LEU A 136 -3.81 9.19 -2.96
CA LEU A 136 -2.65 8.39 -2.66
C LEU A 136 -1.61 8.50 -3.78
N TRP A 137 -0.37 8.68 -3.37
CA TRP A 137 0.78 8.61 -4.25
C TRP A 137 1.35 7.20 -4.27
N TYR A 138 1.94 6.84 -5.40
CA TYR A 138 2.50 5.52 -5.65
C TYR A 138 3.89 5.66 -6.28
N LEU A 139 4.74 4.65 -6.12
CA LEU A 139 5.98 4.60 -6.89
C LEU A 139 5.69 4.10 -8.31
N ALA A 140 6.23 4.79 -9.31
CA ALA A 140 6.07 4.45 -10.73
C ALA A 140 6.55 3.02 -11.06
N ARG A 141 7.53 2.52 -10.29
CA ARG A 141 8.11 1.18 -10.41
C ARG A 141 7.22 0.06 -9.90
N TRP A 142 6.19 0.38 -9.11
CA TRP A 142 5.29 -0.64 -8.58
C TRP A 142 4.35 -1.17 -9.65
N GLU A 143 4.22 -2.49 -9.70
CA GLU A 143 3.25 -3.18 -10.53
C GLU A 143 1.94 -3.35 -9.77
N VAL A 144 0.83 -3.13 -10.48
CA VAL A 144 -0.50 -3.30 -9.89
C VAL A 144 -0.82 -4.78 -9.78
N ALA A 145 -1.13 -5.24 -8.57
CA ALA A 145 -1.45 -6.64 -8.28
C ALA A 145 -2.95 -6.98 -8.29
N ASN A 146 -3.83 -6.01 -8.53
CA ASN A 146 -5.29 -6.15 -8.39
C ASN A 146 -5.87 -7.38 -9.11
N ASP A 147 -5.47 -7.66 -10.35
CA ASP A 147 -5.97 -8.82 -11.09
C ASP A 147 -5.55 -10.14 -10.46
N ARG A 148 -4.31 -10.22 -9.94
CA ARG A 148 -3.79 -11.42 -9.27
C ARG A 148 -4.53 -11.64 -7.95
N VAL A 149 -4.74 -10.55 -7.20
CA VAL A 149 -5.51 -10.54 -5.96
C VAL A 149 -6.95 -10.97 -6.21
N TYR A 150 -7.62 -10.37 -7.19
CA TYR A 150 -9.01 -10.70 -7.51
C TYR A 150 -9.17 -12.17 -7.90
N ARG A 151 -8.32 -12.70 -8.82
CA ARG A 151 -8.37 -14.11 -9.22
C ARG A 151 -8.17 -15.04 -8.03
N PHE A 152 -7.27 -14.69 -7.13
CA PHE A 152 -6.99 -15.49 -5.96
C PHE A 152 -8.17 -15.50 -4.98
N LEU A 153 -8.77 -14.35 -4.69
CA LEU A 153 -9.96 -14.25 -3.83
C LEU A 153 -11.15 -14.98 -4.44
N ALA A 154 -11.37 -14.83 -5.75
CA ALA A 154 -12.41 -15.53 -6.49
C ALA A 154 -12.22 -17.06 -6.47
N ASN A 155 -10.99 -17.55 -6.68
CA ASN A 155 -10.68 -18.98 -6.62
C ASN A 155 -10.91 -19.58 -5.23
N LYS A 156 -10.64 -18.81 -4.17
CA LYS A 156 -10.89 -19.22 -2.79
C LYS A 156 -12.32 -18.92 -2.30
N GLN A 157 -13.17 -18.32 -3.13
CA GLN A 157 -14.53 -17.88 -2.79
C GLN A 157 -14.61 -16.97 -1.55
N ILE A 158 -13.58 -16.15 -1.35
CA ILE A 158 -13.51 -15.21 -0.23
C ILE A 158 -14.25 -13.94 -0.63
N LYS A 159 -15.41 -13.68 -0.02
CA LYS A 159 -16.23 -12.48 -0.28
C LYS A 159 -15.74 -11.24 0.47
N GLN A 160 -15.16 -11.44 1.65
CA GLN A 160 -14.72 -10.35 2.52
C GLN A 160 -13.42 -10.72 3.23
N LEU A 161 -12.50 -9.76 3.31
CA LEU A 161 -11.20 -9.95 3.96
C LEU A 161 -10.68 -8.64 4.56
N PRO A 162 -10.14 -8.61 5.78
CA PRO A 162 -9.42 -7.44 6.29
C PRO A 162 -8.23 -7.07 5.41
N LEU A 163 -8.02 -5.78 5.16
CA LEU A 163 -6.94 -5.28 4.30
C LEU A 163 -5.55 -5.71 4.81
N THR A 164 -5.35 -5.75 6.12
CA THR A 164 -4.10 -6.22 6.73
C THR A 164 -3.82 -7.68 6.40
N GLN A 165 -4.85 -8.53 6.44
CA GLN A 165 -4.75 -9.94 6.07
C GLN A 165 -4.51 -10.10 4.58
N LEU A 166 -5.15 -9.28 3.74
CA LEU A 166 -4.90 -9.28 2.30
C LEU A 166 -3.43 -9.01 1.99
N LEU A 167 -2.85 -7.99 2.62
CA LEU A 167 -1.44 -7.63 2.41
C LEU A 167 -0.49 -8.75 2.85
N LEU A 168 -0.82 -9.47 3.93
CA LEU A 168 -0.06 -10.64 4.38
C LEU A 168 -0.16 -11.79 3.37
N MET A 169 -1.38 -12.09 2.90
CA MET A 169 -1.61 -13.13 1.90
C MET A 169 -0.92 -12.82 0.56
N MET A 170 -0.85 -11.55 0.18
CA MET A 170 -0.09 -11.13 -0.99
C MET A 170 1.39 -11.50 -0.88
N GLU A 171 2.01 -11.31 0.29
CA GLU A 171 3.44 -11.66 0.49
C GLU A 171 3.64 -13.18 0.58
N HIS A 172 2.84 -13.89 1.39
CA HIS A 172 3.09 -15.32 1.69
C HIS A 172 2.49 -16.29 0.67
N GLU A 173 1.29 -16.04 0.18
CA GLU A 173 0.60 -16.99 -0.69
C GLU A 173 0.81 -16.70 -2.17
N LEU A 174 0.76 -15.42 -2.54
CA LEU A 174 0.94 -15.00 -3.93
C LEU A 174 2.40 -14.71 -4.30
N ASN A 175 3.32 -14.73 -3.33
CA ASN A 175 4.73 -14.37 -3.50
C ASN A 175 4.90 -12.98 -4.15
N LEU A 176 3.99 -12.05 -3.87
CA LEU A 176 4.03 -10.68 -4.36
C LEU A 176 4.68 -9.81 -3.30
N SER A 177 5.98 -9.54 -3.49
CA SER A 177 6.72 -8.63 -2.62
C SER A 177 6.13 -7.22 -2.66
N ARG A 178 5.80 -6.65 -1.49
CA ARG A 178 5.34 -5.25 -1.37
C ARG A 178 6.40 -4.21 -1.78
N ARG A 179 7.63 -4.63 -2.09
CA ARG A 179 8.66 -3.75 -2.65
C ARG A 179 8.44 -3.43 -4.13
N ASP A 180 7.76 -4.33 -4.83
CA ASP A 180 7.60 -4.32 -6.29
C ASP A 180 6.13 -4.31 -6.71
N TYR A 181 5.22 -4.81 -5.87
CA TYR A 181 3.79 -4.86 -6.14
C TYR A 181 2.99 -3.98 -5.21
N VAL A 182 1.91 -3.40 -5.73
CA VAL A 182 0.96 -2.59 -4.97
C VAL A 182 -0.48 -2.99 -5.25
N PHE A 183 -1.30 -2.94 -4.20
CA PHE A 183 -2.74 -3.13 -4.27
C PHE A 183 -3.42 -1.76 -4.32
N VAL A 184 -4.30 -1.55 -5.31
CA VAL A 184 -4.94 -0.25 -5.57
C VAL A 184 -6.46 -0.42 -5.60
N PRO A 185 -7.15 -0.44 -4.46
CA PRO A 185 -8.59 -0.73 -4.42
C PRO A 185 -9.43 0.32 -5.17
N GLU A 186 -9.01 1.59 -5.14
CA GLU A 186 -9.82 2.71 -5.65
C GLU A 186 -10.04 2.70 -7.16
N GLY A 187 -9.15 2.07 -7.94
CA GLY A 187 -9.31 2.01 -9.39
C GLY A 187 -9.87 0.70 -9.92
N ASP A 188 -10.35 -0.19 -9.04
CA ASP A 188 -11.01 -1.42 -9.46
C ASP A 188 -12.40 -1.55 -8.84
N SER A 189 -13.44 -1.44 -9.69
CA SER A 189 -14.84 -1.53 -9.26
C SER A 189 -15.20 -2.89 -8.65
N ARG A 190 -14.40 -3.94 -8.88
CA ARG A 190 -14.61 -5.28 -8.32
C ARG A 190 -14.18 -5.40 -6.86
N LEU A 191 -13.37 -4.46 -6.37
CA LEU A 191 -12.71 -4.53 -5.08
C LEU A 191 -13.00 -3.23 -4.33
N ARG A 192 -13.88 -3.28 -3.33
CA ARG A 192 -14.20 -2.10 -2.51
C ARG A 192 -13.60 -2.24 -1.13
N VAL A 193 -13.00 -1.18 -0.62
CA VAL A 193 -12.55 -1.13 0.78
C VAL A 193 -13.52 -0.29 1.59
N ILE A 194 -14.24 -0.93 2.51
CA ILE A 194 -15.14 -0.26 3.46
C ILE A 194 -14.62 -0.55 4.86
N GLU A 195 -14.30 0.49 5.63
CA GLU A 195 -13.83 0.38 7.03
C GLU A 195 -12.65 -0.59 7.25
N GLY A 196 -11.76 -0.71 6.25
CA GLY A 196 -10.61 -1.61 6.31
C GLY A 196 -10.90 -3.06 5.92
N LEU A 197 -12.11 -3.36 5.46
CA LEU A 197 -12.50 -4.65 4.87
C LEU A 197 -12.55 -4.53 3.34
N VAL A 198 -11.90 -5.46 2.65
CA VAL A 198 -11.94 -5.63 1.20
C VAL A 198 -13.12 -6.52 0.88
N LEU A 199 -14.11 -5.96 0.19
CA LEU A 199 -15.27 -6.62 -0.36
C LEU A 199 -15.02 -6.95 -1.83
N VAL A 200 -15.30 -8.19 -2.21
CA VAL A 200 -15.22 -8.65 -3.60
C VAL A 200 -16.64 -8.68 -4.17
N ASP A 201 -16.93 -7.77 -5.11
CA ASP A 201 -18.20 -7.76 -5.83
C ASP A 201 -18.15 -8.85 -6.91
N ASP A 202 -18.76 -10.01 -6.64
CA ASP A 202 -19.01 -11.05 -7.64
C ASP A 202 -20.19 -10.64 -8.55
N GLU A 203 -19.95 -9.76 -9.52
CA GLU A 203 -20.89 -9.52 -10.62
C GLU A 203 -20.91 -10.68 -11.63
N ALA A 204 -21.20 -11.90 -11.14
CA ALA A 204 -21.42 -13.09 -11.97
C ALA A 204 -22.72 -13.84 -11.62
N LYS A 205 -23.56 -13.31 -10.72
CA LYS A 205 -24.89 -13.85 -10.43
C LYS A 205 -25.95 -12.76 -10.29
N ASN A 206 -26.18 -11.98 -11.34
CA ASN A 206 -27.47 -11.37 -11.68
C ASN A 206 -27.33 -10.49 -12.93
N SER A 207 -27.16 -11.13 -14.08
CA SER A 207 -27.59 -10.56 -15.36
C SER A 207 -28.76 -11.40 -15.88
N GLY A 208 -29.91 -11.16 -15.27
CA GLY A 208 -31.23 -11.51 -15.80
C GLY A 208 -32.09 -10.27 -15.64
N ASP A 209 -32.46 -9.71 -16.79
CA ASP A 209 -33.46 -8.65 -17.00
C ASP A 209 -33.05 -7.19 -16.71
N LYS A 210 -32.64 -6.54 -17.81
CA LYS A 210 -32.77 -5.10 -18.00
C LYS A 210 -34.21 -4.76 -18.43
N GLU A 211 -34.56 -3.51 -18.15
CA GLU A 211 -35.71 -2.72 -18.63
C GLU A 211 -37.00 -2.97 -17.84
N GLU A 212 -37.65 -1.96 -17.23
CA GLU A 212 -38.05 -0.69 -17.82
C GLU A 212 -38.35 0.40 -16.76
N LYS A 213 -38.27 1.67 -17.17
CA LYS A 213 -38.68 2.89 -16.43
C LYS A 213 -40.19 2.84 -16.13
N VAL A 214 -40.72 3.43 -15.04
CA VAL A 214 -41.26 4.82 -14.92
C VAL A 214 -41.94 4.94 -13.53
N PRO A 215 -41.95 6.12 -12.87
CA PRO A 215 -42.40 6.32 -11.48
C PRO A 215 -43.88 6.72 -11.36
N LEU A 216 -44.58 6.36 -10.27
CA LEU A 216 -45.65 7.17 -9.64
C LEU A 216 -46.22 6.55 -8.32
N GLN A 217 -46.13 7.33 -7.24
CA GLN A 217 -47.10 7.62 -6.17
C GLN A 217 -48.20 6.61 -5.73
N THR A 218 -48.10 6.25 -4.43
CA THR A 218 -49.10 6.26 -3.32
C THR A 218 -50.46 5.52 -3.37
N GLU A 219 -50.76 4.89 -2.21
CA GLU A 219 -52.04 4.36 -1.65
C GLU A 219 -52.57 3.03 -2.22
N GLU A 220 -53.07 2.03 -1.49
CA GLU A 220 -53.24 1.72 -0.06
C GLU A 220 -53.65 0.21 0.04
N VAL A 221 -53.18 -0.48 1.09
CA VAL A 221 -53.79 -1.65 1.80
C VAL A 221 -54.16 -2.94 1.02
N GLN A 222 -53.43 -4.04 1.27
CA GLN A 222 -53.94 -5.20 2.04
C GLN A 222 -52.83 -6.21 2.37
N ALA A 223 -52.71 -6.48 3.67
CA ALA A 223 -51.79 -7.41 4.31
C ALA A 223 -52.14 -8.87 4.02
N THR A 224 -51.12 -9.73 3.95
CA THR A 224 -50.99 -11.09 4.53
C THR A 224 -50.14 -12.01 3.64
N ALA A 225 -48.81 -12.00 3.79
CA ALA A 225 -47.88 -13.11 3.45
C ALA A 225 -46.40 -12.78 3.72
N LEU A 226 -46.08 -11.99 4.75
CA LEU A 226 -44.70 -11.66 5.15
C LEU A 226 -44.57 -12.02 6.62
N ASP A 227 -44.08 -13.21 6.94
CA ASP A 227 -43.49 -13.53 8.26
C ASP A 227 -42.82 -14.92 8.34
N GLN A 228 -42.48 -15.58 7.21
CA GLN A 228 -41.79 -16.88 7.24
C GLN A 228 -40.41 -16.92 6.57
N GLU A 229 -39.95 -15.85 5.90
CA GLU A 229 -38.60 -15.80 5.29
C GLU A 229 -37.58 -14.94 6.08
N SER A 230 -38.03 -14.09 7.00
CA SER A 230 -37.18 -13.15 7.74
C SER A 230 -36.43 -13.80 8.92
N THR A 231 -36.90 -14.94 9.43
CA THR A 231 -36.26 -15.65 10.55
C THR A 231 -35.14 -16.59 10.10
N ALA A 232 -35.22 -17.16 8.89
CA ALA A 232 -34.19 -18.07 8.36
C ALA A 232 -32.89 -17.36 7.98
N ILE A 233 -32.97 -16.08 7.58
CA ILE A 233 -31.79 -15.28 7.22
C ILE A 233 -31.04 -14.83 8.48
N THR A 234 -31.75 -14.51 9.56
CA THR A 234 -31.15 -13.99 10.80
C THR A 234 -30.50 -15.09 11.65
N GLU A 235 -31.03 -16.32 11.62
CA GLU A 235 -30.40 -17.47 12.30
C GLU A 235 -29.15 -18.00 11.58
N ASN A 236 -29.06 -17.89 10.24
CA ASN A 236 -27.86 -18.27 9.49
C ASN A 236 -26.72 -17.24 9.65
N ILE A 237 -27.04 -15.96 9.85
CA ILE A 237 -26.04 -14.90 10.09
C ILE A 237 -25.33 -15.12 11.43
N GLN A 238 -26.05 -15.50 12.50
CA GLN A 238 -25.43 -15.73 13.82
C GLN A 238 -24.60 -17.02 13.88
N ARG A 239 -24.94 -18.05 13.10
CA ARG A 239 -24.25 -19.35 13.12
C ARG A 239 -22.96 -19.37 12.29
N GLU A 240 -22.90 -18.62 11.20
CA GLU A 240 -21.66 -18.44 10.42
C GLU A 240 -20.70 -17.43 11.09
N GLU A 241 -21.21 -16.45 11.84
CA GLU A 241 -20.40 -15.55 12.67
C GLU A 241 -19.71 -16.32 13.81
N GLU A 242 -20.39 -17.26 14.47
CA GLU A 242 -19.82 -18.02 15.58
C GLU A 242 -18.74 -19.03 15.15
N VAL A 243 -18.88 -19.64 13.96
CA VAL A 243 -17.89 -20.57 13.37
C VAL A 243 -16.71 -19.82 12.72
N ALA A 244 -16.95 -18.66 12.08
CA ALA A 244 -15.88 -17.84 11.53
C ALA A 244 -15.11 -17.08 12.61
N VAL A 245 -15.75 -16.65 13.70
CA VAL A 245 -15.08 -16.00 14.84
C VAL A 245 -14.27 -17.01 15.66
N THR A 246 -14.72 -18.26 15.80
CA THR A 246 -13.93 -19.31 16.46
C THR A 246 -12.72 -19.74 15.61
N MET A 247 -12.88 -19.91 14.29
CA MET A 247 -11.72 -20.18 13.41
C MET A 247 -10.78 -18.98 13.24
N ALA A 248 -11.29 -17.73 13.25
CA ALA A 248 -10.46 -16.53 13.17
C ALA A 248 -9.74 -16.20 14.48
N ASN A 249 -10.32 -16.53 15.65
CA ASN A 249 -9.62 -16.44 16.92
C ASN A 249 -8.59 -17.56 17.07
N ASP A 250 -8.89 -18.79 16.64
CA ASP A 250 -7.89 -19.87 16.67
C ASP A 250 -6.75 -19.62 15.68
N MET A 251 -7.00 -19.09 14.48
CA MET A 251 -5.92 -18.74 13.53
C MET A 251 -5.18 -17.44 13.88
N LYS A 252 -5.84 -16.41 14.44
CA LYS A 252 -5.14 -15.21 14.94
C LYS A 252 -4.33 -15.51 16.19
N THR A 253 -4.83 -16.32 17.11
CA THR A 253 -4.04 -16.69 18.29
C THR A 253 -2.88 -17.57 17.88
N VAL A 254 -3.07 -18.59 17.03
CA VAL A 254 -1.96 -19.43 16.52
C VAL A 254 -0.92 -18.59 15.74
N SER A 255 -1.33 -17.65 14.89
CA SER A 255 -0.40 -16.76 14.16
C SER A 255 0.30 -15.76 15.09
N VAL A 256 -0.39 -15.19 16.07
CA VAL A 256 0.24 -14.29 17.06
C VAL A 256 1.17 -15.08 17.98
N PHE A 257 0.84 -16.33 18.32
CA PHE A 257 1.73 -17.21 19.09
C PHE A 257 2.97 -17.59 18.30
N GLU A 258 2.83 -17.90 17.00
CA GLU A 258 3.97 -18.20 16.12
C GLU A 258 4.84 -16.96 15.92
N ASP A 259 4.25 -15.78 15.69
CA ASP A 259 4.98 -14.52 15.61
C ASP A 259 5.66 -14.15 16.94
N VAL A 260 5.01 -14.40 18.08
CA VAL A 260 5.61 -14.17 19.41
C VAL A 260 6.75 -15.16 19.67
N LEU A 261 6.61 -16.42 19.25
CA LEU A 261 7.65 -17.44 19.40
C LEU A 261 8.87 -17.12 18.54
N VAL A 262 8.67 -16.78 17.26
CA VAL A 262 9.73 -16.37 16.33
C VAL A 262 10.41 -15.10 16.82
N ASN A 263 9.65 -14.08 17.22
CA ASN A 263 10.23 -12.84 17.74
C ASN A 263 10.97 -13.05 19.07
N ALA A 264 10.48 -13.93 19.95
CA ALA A 264 11.16 -14.27 21.20
C ALA A 264 12.47 -15.01 20.92
N GLN A 265 12.47 -15.99 20.01
CA GLN A 265 13.67 -16.72 19.58
C GLN A 265 14.70 -15.80 18.92
N ASP A 266 14.29 -14.99 17.94
CA ASP A 266 15.14 -13.99 17.29
C ASP A 266 15.73 -12.98 18.28
N SER A 267 14.95 -12.59 19.30
CA SER A 267 15.41 -11.66 20.34
C SER A 267 16.40 -12.32 21.29
N THR A 268 16.20 -13.60 21.63
CA THR A 268 17.15 -14.38 22.43
C THR A 268 18.46 -14.57 21.69
N GLU A 269 18.44 -14.95 20.41
CA GLU A 269 19.66 -15.11 19.61
C GLU A 269 20.47 -13.79 19.51
N LYS A 270 19.79 -12.66 19.29
CA LYS A 270 20.44 -11.33 19.26
C LYS A 270 21.02 -10.93 20.61
N LEU A 271 20.32 -11.25 21.71
CA LEU A 271 20.82 -10.99 23.06
C LEU A 271 22.04 -11.86 23.39
N GLU A 272 22.02 -13.14 23.03
CA GLU A 272 23.18 -14.03 23.17
C GLU A 272 24.38 -13.57 22.34
N GLN A 273 24.13 -13.11 21.11
CA GLN A 273 25.17 -12.53 20.27
C GLN A 273 25.75 -11.26 20.92
N ARG A 274 24.92 -10.35 21.42
CA ARG A 274 25.38 -9.15 22.12
C ARG A 274 26.18 -9.50 23.39
N ILE A 275 25.77 -10.53 24.14
CA ILE A 275 26.52 -11.01 25.32
C ILE A 275 27.93 -11.49 24.91
N LYS A 276 28.07 -12.23 23.81
CA LYS A 276 29.37 -12.66 23.29
C LYS A 276 30.23 -11.48 22.84
N GLU A 277 29.65 -10.52 22.12
CA GLU A 277 30.36 -9.29 21.71
C GLU A 277 30.83 -8.47 22.93
N MET A 278 30.00 -8.37 23.98
CA MET A 278 30.38 -7.70 25.23
C MET A 278 31.55 -8.41 25.94
N GLU A 279 31.64 -9.75 25.89
CA GLU A 279 32.77 -10.48 26.44
C GLU A 279 34.09 -10.14 25.71
N GLU A 280 34.04 -9.95 24.39
CA GLU A 280 35.18 -9.50 23.60
C GLU A 280 35.55 -8.03 23.91
N GLU A 281 34.56 -7.14 24.04
CA GLU A 281 34.75 -5.73 24.41
C GLU A 281 35.36 -5.58 25.81
N VAL A 282 34.96 -6.43 26.77
CA VAL A 282 35.54 -6.45 28.12
C VAL A 282 37.03 -6.80 28.06
N LEU A 283 37.43 -7.77 27.22
CA LEU A 283 38.85 -8.11 27.03
C LEU A 283 39.64 -6.96 26.41
N GLU A 284 39.03 -6.20 25.50
CA GLU A 284 39.64 -5.02 24.89
C GLU A 284 39.80 -3.87 25.90
N HIS A 285 38.75 -3.56 26.66
CA HIS A 285 38.79 -2.53 27.70
C HIS A 285 39.70 -2.91 28.88
N PHE A 286 39.89 -4.21 29.15
CA PHE A 286 40.86 -4.69 30.12
C PHE A 286 42.30 -4.41 29.70
N LYS A 287 42.64 -4.58 28.40
CA LYS A 287 43.96 -4.19 27.87
C LYS A 287 44.20 -2.69 27.96
N GLY A 288 43.14 -1.88 27.87
CA GLY A 288 43.16 -0.43 28.04
C GLY A 288 43.07 0.05 29.49
N ASN A 289 42.99 -0.85 30.48
CA ASN A 289 42.80 -0.56 31.90
C ASN A 289 41.61 0.37 32.20
N ASN A 290 40.54 0.28 31.40
CA ASN A 290 39.37 1.14 31.47
C ASN A 290 38.26 0.49 32.31
N MET A 291 38.43 0.54 33.64
CA MET A 291 37.54 -0.12 34.59
C MET A 291 36.11 0.43 34.63
N SER A 292 35.89 1.70 34.25
CA SER A 292 34.54 2.28 34.19
C SER A 292 33.74 1.74 33.00
N ALA A 293 34.37 1.54 31.84
CA ALA A 293 33.75 0.90 30.69
C ALA A 293 33.40 -0.56 30.99
N ILE A 294 34.30 -1.30 31.64
CA ILE A 294 34.04 -2.69 32.05
C ILE A 294 32.86 -2.79 33.00
N SER A 295 32.77 -1.91 34.01
CA SER A 295 31.63 -1.89 34.95
C SER A 295 30.30 -1.63 34.24
N THR A 296 30.30 -0.77 33.22
CA THR A 296 29.12 -0.48 32.41
C THR A 296 28.71 -1.69 31.57
N LEU A 297 29.67 -2.38 30.95
CA LEU A 297 29.42 -3.60 30.17
C LEU A 297 28.95 -4.77 31.03
N VAL A 298 29.44 -4.90 32.26
CA VAL A 298 28.95 -5.93 33.20
C VAL A 298 27.50 -5.65 33.60
N ALA A 299 27.14 -4.39 33.89
CA ALA A 299 25.75 -4.03 34.19
C ALA A 299 24.81 -4.22 32.99
N GLU A 300 25.30 -3.96 31.77
CA GLU A 300 24.57 -4.25 30.53
C GLU A 300 24.39 -5.77 30.34
N LYS A 301 25.44 -6.57 30.56
CA LYS A 301 25.38 -8.04 30.51
C LYS A 301 24.37 -8.61 31.50
N GLU A 302 24.39 -8.19 32.77
CA GLU A 302 23.41 -8.65 33.78
C GLU A 302 21.97 -8.33 33.35
N LYS A 303 21.74 -7.17 32.73
CA LYS A 303 20.43 -6.78 32.22
C LYS A 303 20.03 -7.63 31.01
N CYS A 304 20.94 -7.91 30.08
CA CYS A 304 20.71 -8.79 28.94
C CYS A 304 20.37 -10.21 29.39
N GLU A 305 21.12 -10.78 30.33
CA GLU A 305 20.86 -12.10 30.91
C GLU A 305 19.49 -12.17 31.60
N ALA A 306 19.11 -11.14 32.37
CA ALA A 306 17.79 -11.07 32.98
C ALA A 306 16.64 -11.04 31.95
N ILE A 307 16.85 -10.38 30.80
CA ILE A 307 15.88 -10.35 29.70
C ILE A 307 15.81 -11.70 28.99
N VAL A 308 16.94 -12.37 28.75
CA VAL A 308 16.98 -13.72 28.17
C VAL A 308 16.18 -14.70 29.03
N VAL A 309 16.42 -14.73 30.35
CA VAL A 309 15.66 -15.59 31.28
C VAL A 309 14.16 -15.27 31.27
N ALA A 310 13.79 -14.00 31.07
CA ALA A 310 12.38 -13.62 30.95
C ALA A 310 11.77 -14.10 29.62
N LEU A 311 12.51 -14.02 28.51
CA LEU A 311 12.09 -14.51 27.20
C LEU A 311 11.99 -16.03 27.16
N GLU A 312 12.92 -16.75 27.77
CA GLU A 312 12.85 -18.21 27.93
C GLU A 312 11.59 -18.65 28.67
N LYS A 313 11.23 -17.94 29.75
CA LYS A 313 9.96 -18.20 30.48
C LYS A 313 8.72 -17.93 29.62
N VAL A 314 8.77 -16.95 28.72
CA VAL A 314 7.69 -16.70 27.76
C VAL A 314 7.61 -17.84 26.76
N VAL A 315 8.74 -18.31 26.22
CA VAL A 315 8.80 -19.46 25.30
C VAL A 315 8.30 -20.75 25.98
N GLU A 316 8.69 -21.02 27.23
CA GLU A 316 8.19 -22.17 28.00
C GLU A 316 6.68 -22.10 28.30
N ALA A 317 6.16 -20.90 28.58
CA ALA A 317 4.74 -20.70 28.82
C ALA A 317 3.88 -20.84 27.56
N VAL A 318 4.46 -20.56 26.39
CA VAL A 318 3.80 -20.71 25.08
C VAL A 318 3.86 -22.16 24.57
N ASN A 319 4.85 -22.95 24.99
CA ASN A 319 5.02 -24.36 24.60
C ASN A 319 4.27 -25.39 25.48
N LYS A 320 3.53 -24.96 26.52
CA LYS A 320 2.71 -25.82 27.39
C LYS A 320 1.24 -25.80 26.99
#